data_AF-A0A397VJW0-F1
#
_entry.id   AF-A0A397VJW0-F1
#
_cell.length_a   1.000
_cell.length_b   1.000
_cell.length_c   1.000
_cell.angle_alpha   90.00
_cell.angle_beta   90.00
_cell.angle_gamma   90.00
#
_symmetry.space_group_name_H-M   'P 1'
#
loop_
_entity.id
_entity.type
_entity.pdbx_description
1 polymer ?
#
loop_
_entity_poly.entity_id
_entity_poly.type
_entity_poly.pdbx_seq_one_letter_code
_entity_poly.pdbx_strand_id
1 'polypeptide(L)'
;WSYGSWGYYGYNGNIYCCSRSGSPYGPLFSTGDTIGCCLNFKNNTVFYTKNGINLGIAFRNLKGTLYPCVALWSKGQAIEVNFGSRKFKYAGNAE
;
A
#
# COMPACT_ATOMS: atom_id res chain seq x y z
N TRP A 1 -6.77 -5.35 11.75
CA TRP A 1 -5.40 -5.79 11.48
C TRP A 1 -4.91 -6.67 12.61
N SER A 2 -4.36 -7.81 12.23
CA SER A 2 -3.72 -8.79 13.11
C SER A 2 -2.23 -8.46 13.25
N TYR A 3 -1.57 -9.08 14.23
CA TYR A 3 -0.12 -9.07 14.31
C TYR A 3 0.50 -9.54 12.98
N GLY A 4 1.56 -8.87 12.51
CA GLY A 4 2.24 -9.22 11.25
C GLY A 4 1.54 -8.76 9.97
N SER A 5 0.69 -7.73 10.05
CA SER A 5 -0.01 -7.20 8.88
C SER A 5 0.11 -5.66 8.82
N TRP A 6 0.29 -5.14 7.61
CA TRP A 6 0.44 -3.72 7.29
C TRP A 6 -0.46 -3.32 6.12
N GLY A 7 -1.20 -2.21 6.24
CA GLY A 7 -2.13 -1.80 5.19
C GLY A 7 -2.48 -0.32 5.18
N TYR A 8 -2.76 0.20 3.99
CA TYR A 8 -3.23 1.57 3.71
C TYR A 8 -4.67 1.54 3.23
N TYR A 9 -5.53 2.34 3.86
CA TYR A 9 -6.98 2.24 3.74
C TYR A 9 -7.57 3.38 2.91
N GLY A 10 -8.35 3.03 1.88
CA GLY A 10 -8.88 4.01 0.92
C GLY A 10 -9.96 4.93 1.46
N TYR A 11 -10.77 4.47 2.41
CA TYR A 11 -11.92 5.24 2.90
C TYR A 11 -11.53 6.35 3.89
N ASN A 12 -10.36 6.26 4.54
CA ASN A 12 -9.91 7.25 5.52
C ASN A 12 -8.47 7.74 5.31
N GLY A 13 -7.71 7.16 4.38
CA GLY A 13 -6.34 7.56 4.12
C GLY A 13 -5.34 7.13 5.20
N ASN A 14 -5.75 6.30 6.16
CA ASN A 14 -4.90 5.88 7.27
C ASN A 14 -4.09 4.63 6.94
N ILE A 15 -2.96 4.49 7.63
CA ILE A 15 -2.20 3.24 7.68
C ILE A 15 -2.44 2.51 8.99
N TYR A 16 -2.38 1.18 8.92
CA TYR A 16 -2.55 0.29 10.05
C TYR A 16 -1.36 -0.65 10.11
N CYS A 17 -0.67 -0.68 11.26
CA CYS A 17 0.53 -1.47 11.50
C CYS A 17 0.27 -2.38 12.70
N CYS A 18 0.10 -3.68 12.47
CA CYS A 18 -0.05 -4.70 13.53
C CYS A 18 -1.15 -4.42 14.57
N SER A 19 -2.07 -3.47 14.32
CA SER A 19 -3.05 -3.00 15.30
C SER A 19 -4.30 -2.44 14.63
N ARG A 20 -5.41 -2.37 15.37
CA ARG A 20 -6.65 -1.72 14.91
C ARG A 20 -6.60 -0.19 15.01
N SER A 21 -5.57 0.38 15.62
CA SER A 21 -5.38 1.83 15.69
C SER A 21 -4.68 2.30 14.41
N GLY A 22 -5.35 3.17 13.66
CA GLY A 22 -4.82 3.74 12.43
C GLY A 22 -4.12 5.07 12.66
N SER A 23 -3.15 5.41 11.83
CA SER A 23 -2.49 6.72 11.82
C SER A 23 -2.72 7.43 10.48
N PRO A 24 -2.87 8.76 10.47
CA PRO A 24 -2.92 9.54 9.23
C PRO A 24 -1.68 9.29 8.37
N TYR A 25 -1.86 9.17 7.06
CA TYR A 25 -0.76 8.89 6.14
C TYR A 25 -0.93 9.58 4.79
N GLY A 26 -2.00 9.28 4.08
CA GLY A 26 -2.18 9.70 2.69
C GLY A 26 -3.61 10.16 2.41
N PRO A 27 -3.87 10.62 1.17
CA PRO A 27 -5.21 10.97 0.74
C PRO A 27 -6.14 9.75 0.72
N LEU A 28 -7.45 9.98 0.60
CA LEU A 28 -8.39 8.90 0.27
C LEU A 28 -8.16 8.43 -1.17
N PHE A 29 -8.63 7.23 -1.49
CA PHE A 29 -8.63 6.73 -2.87
C PHE A 29 -9.90 5.94 -3.19
N SER A 30 -10.31 6.00 -4.46
CA SER A 30 -11.58 5.45 -4.93
C SER A 30 -11.47 4.92 -6.37
N THR A 31 -12.60 4.60 -6.98
CA THR A 31 -12.70 4.15 -8.38
C THR A 31 -11.90 5.04 -9.32
N GLY A 32 -11.06 4.41 -10.15
CA GLY A 32 -10.19 5.09 -11.12
C GLY A 32 -8.79 5.42 -10.59
N ASP A 33 -8.58 5.43 -9.27
CA ASP A 33 -7.24 5.61 -8.70
C ASP A 33 -6.37 4.36 -8.87
N THR A 34 -5.08 4.57 -9.09
CA THR A 34 -4.07 3.50 -9.05
C THR A 34 -3.24 3.65 -7.79
N ILE A 35 -3.24 2.63 -6.93
CA ILE A 35 -2.42 2.58 -5.72
C ILE A 35 -1.25 1.62 -5.92
N GLY A 36 -0.02 2.11 -5.78
CA GLY A 36 1.17 1.27 -5.71
C GLY A 36 1.56 0.98 -4.27
N CYS A 37 2.13 -0.20 -4.02
CA CYS A 37 2.76 -0.58 -2.75
C CYS A 37 4.20 -0.97 -3.04
N CYS A 38 5.16 -0.22 -2.50
CA CYS A 38 6.57 -0.38 -2.79
C CYS A 38 7.30 -0.85 -1.53
N LEU A 39 7.84 -2.06 -1.57
CA LEU A 39 8.68 -2.63 -0.52
C LEU A 39 10.16 -2.47 -0.90
N ASN A 40 10.90 -1.74 -0.09
CA ASN A 40 12.34 -1.61 -0.23
C ASN A 40 13.04 -2.62 0.71
N PHE A 41 13.68 -3.62 0.12
CA PHE A 41 14.40 -4.67 0.85
C PHE A 41 15.74 -4.22 1.44
N LYS A 42 16.35 -3.14 0.94
CA LYS A 42 17.63 -2.63 1.47
C LYS A 42 17.44 -2.03 2.87
N ASN A 43 16.36 -1.28 3.07
CA ASN A 43 16.08 -0.58 4.34
C ASN A 43 14.84 -1.11 5.08
N ASN A 44 14.21 -2.17 4.58
CA ASN A 44 13.00 -2.79 5.14
C ASN A 44 11.88 -1.77 5.40
N THR A 45 11.63 -0.91 4.41
CA THR A 45 10.56 0.10 4.44
C THR A 45 9.51 -0.14 3.38
N VAL A 46 8.30 0.36 3.64
CA VAL A 46 7.22 0.38 2.66
C VAL A 46 6.72 1.80 2.49
N PHE A 47 6.50 2.20 1.25
CA PHE A 47 5.74 3.40 0.90
C PHE A 47 4.65 3.03 -0.11
N TYR A 48 3.59 3.83 -0.15
CA TYR A 48 2.57 3.73 -1.17
C TYR A 48 2.71 4.84 -2.20
N THR A 49 2.10 4.64 -3.36
CA THR A 49 1.93 5.67 -4.36
C THR A 49 0.47 5.85 -4.71
N LYS A 50 0.06 7.07 -5.03
CA LYS A 50 -1.27 7.35 -5.62
C LYS A 50 -1.06 7.94 -6.99
N ASN A 51 -1.61 7.29 -8.01
CA ASN A 51 -1.54 7.73 -9.41
C ASN A 51 -0.10 8.01 -9.89
N GLY A 52 0.88 7.25 -9.39
CA GLY A 52 2.29 7.44 -9.73
C GLY A 52 3.04 8.45 -8.86
N ILE A 53 2.39 9.07 -7.88
CA ILE A 53 3.02 10.01 -6.94
C ILE A 53 3.36 9.28 -5.64
N ASN A 54 4.61 9.38 -5.18
CA ASN A 54 5.07 8.80 -3.92
C ASN A 54 4.45 9.54 -2.71
N LEU A 55 3.88 8.79 -1.76
CA LEU A 55 3.21 9.32 -0.56
C LEU A 55 4.09 9.33 0.69
N GLY A 56 5.37 8.99 0.57
CA GLY A 56 6.31 8.89 1.69
C GLY A 56 6.24 7.55 2.42
N ILE A 57 7.17 7.34 3.36
CA ILE A 57 7.30 6.08 4.09
C ILE A 57 6.08 5.85 4.99
N ALA A 58 5.37 4.74 4.77
CA ALA A 58 4.28 4.27 5.61
C ALA A 58 4.79 3.42 6.77
N PHE A 59 5.69 2.48 6.48
CA PHE A 59 6.13 1.47 7.46
C PHE A 59 7.64 1.30 7.43
N ARG A 60 8.21 0.98 8.59
CA ARG A 60 9.65 0.73 8.78
C ARG A 60 9.87 -0.56 9.53
N ASN A 61 11.06 -1.14 9.36
CA ASN A 61 11.52 -2.32 10.09
C ASN A 61 10.59 -3.55 9.92
N LEU A 62 10.04 -3.74 8.72
CA LEU A 62 9.28 -4.96 8.43
C LEU A 62 10.23 -6.16 8.43
N LYS A 63 9.74 -7.31 8.91
CA LYS A 63 10.53 -8.54 9.06
C LYS A 63 9.79 -9.74 8.52
N GLY A 64 10.54 -10.76 8.11
CA GLY A 64 10.03 -12.04 7.66
C GLY A 64 9.59 -12.05 6.20
N THR A 65 8.96 -13.15 5.79
CA THR A 65 8.38 -13.30 4.45
C THR A 65 7.08 -12.53 4.36
N LEU A 66 7.00 -11.59 3.42
CA LEU A 66 5.84 -10.74 3.19
C LEU A 66 5.14 -11.12 1.89
N TYR A 67 3.82 -11.04 1.88
CA TYR A 67 2.99 -11.30 0.71
C TYR A 67 2.16 -10.06 0.38
N PRO A 68 1.98 -9.72 -0.90
CA PRO A 68 0.99 -8.72 -1.30
C PRO A 68 -0.41 -9.14 -0.81
N CYS A 69 -1.16 -8.20 -0.25
CA CYS A 69 -2.49 -8.45 0.28
C CYS A 69 -3.42 -7.30 -0.10
N VAL A 70 -4.64 -7.65 -0.50
CA VAL A 70 -5.74 -6.71 -0.70
C VAL A 70 -6.95 -7.21 0.07
N ALA A 71 -7.65 -6.30 0.75
CA ALA A 71 -8.91 -6.58 1.42
C ALA A 71 -10.01 -5.66 0.86
N LEU A 72 -11.14 -6.25 0.51
CA LEU A 72 -12.37 -5.55 0.13
C LEU A 72 -13.40 -5.74 1.25
N TRP A 73 -14.19 -4.71 1.52
CA TRP A 73 -15.14 -4.72 2.64
C TRP A 73 -16.58 -4.75 2.16
N SER A 74 -16.90 -3.97 1.13
CA SER A 74 -18.27 -3.75 0.68
C SER A 74 -18.57 -4.49 -0.60
N LYS A 75 -19.82 -4.94 -0.73
CA LYS A 75 -20.34 -5.54 -1.98
C LYS A 75 -20.18 -4.57 -3.15
N GLY A 76 -19.75 -5.09 -4.30
CA GLY A 76 -19.56 -4.31 -5.52
C GLY A 76 -18.20 -3.63 -5.65
N GLN A 77 -17.33 -3.70 -4.62
CA GLN A 77 -15.94 -3.30 -4.79
C GLN A 77 -15.22 -4.30 -5.69
N ALA A 78 -14.45 -3.77 -6.63
CA ALA A 78 -13.60 -4.54 -7.52
C ALA A 78 -12.28 -3.82 -7.71
N ILE A 79 -11.22 -4.60 -7.92
CA ILE A 79 -9.90 -4.08 -8.22
C ILE A 79 -9.25 -4.94 -9.30
N GLU A 80 -8.26 -4.37 -9.98
CA GLU A 80 -7.35 -5.10 -10.84
C GLU A 80 -5.94 -5.01 -10.25
N VAL A 81 -5.20 -6.12 -10.24
CA VAL A 81 -3.83 -6.17 -9.75
C VAL A 81 -2.83 -6.19 -10.91
N ASN A 82 -1.71 -5.48 -10.74
CA ASN A 82 -0.57 -5.57 -11.64
C ASN A 82 0.66 -6.05 -10.85
N PHE A 83 1.10 -7.27 -11.10
CA PHE A 83 2.35 -7.82 -10.54
C PHE A 83 3.53 -7.74 -11.52
N GLY A 84 3.44 -6.89 -12.54
CA GLY A 84 4.48 -6.69 -13.56
C GLY A 84 4.09 -7.09 -14.98
N SER A 85 2.82 -7.48 -15.21
CA SER A 85 2.32 -7.82 -16.55
C SER A 85 2.18 -6.61 -17.48
N ARG A 86 2.16 -5.40 -16.92
CA ARG A 86 2.15 -4.13 -17.65
C ARG A 86 3.01 -3.09 -16.94
N LYS A 87 3.37 -2.03 -17.66
CA LYS A 87 4.14 -0.90 -17.07
C LYS A 87 3.41 -0.34 -15.85
N PHE A 88 4.17 -0.10 -14.78
CA PHE A 88 3.65 0.54 -13.58
C PHE A 88 3.41 2.04 -13.80
N LYS A 89 2.40 2.58 -13.12
CA LYS A 89 2.12 4.03 -13.14
C LYS A 89 3.17 4.83 -12.37
N TYR A 90 3.76 4.23 -11.35
CA TYR A 90 4.96 4.74 -10.69
C TYR A 90 6.19 4.22 -11.44
N ALA A 91 6.99 5.12 -11.97
CA ALA A 91 8.17 4.76 -12.76
C ALA A 91 9.40 4.38 -11.92
N GLY A 92 9.32 4.50 -10.58
CA GLY A 92 10.32 4.13 -9.58
C GLY A 92 11.77 4.15 -10.07
N ASN A 93 12.54 5.17 -9.71
CA ASN A 93 13.96 5.17 -10.04
C ASN A 93 14.63 3.98 -9.34
N ALA A 94 15.39 3.18 -10.10
CA ALA A 94 16.24 2.15 -9.52
C ALA A 94 17.32 2.87 -8.69
N GLU A 95 17.19 2.83 -7.35
CA GLU A 95 18.27 3.17 -6.42
C GLU A 95 19.24 2.00 -6.26
#